data_AF-A0A3B9M0M9-F1
#
_entry.id   AF-A0A3B9M0M9-F1
#
_cell.length_a   1.000
_cell.length_b   1.000
_cell.length_c   1.000
_cell.angle_alpha   90.00
_cell.angle_beta   90.00
_cell.angle_gamma   90.00
#
_symmetry.space_group_name_H-M   'P 1'
#
loop_
_entity.id
_entity.type
_entity.pdbx_description
1 polymer ?
#
loop_
_entity_poly.entity_id
_entity_poly.type
_entity_poly.pdbx_seq_one_letter_code
_entity_poly.pdbx_strand_id
1 'polypeptide(L)'
;MSGGGGGGGSSPEVYYVPWKVRAPKDPPAMGLVLYWFPVSKEELQKSSLRASRTLSLYATQCISMELADGQTPNAQKLVGESKLPVAVLATPDGTPVTKVENKDGKLKVEAVEKVVEAEVKTRESALDEHLKEAKEKATAGEKDGAIKLYQSVLEQKCMFPRKAKDAAKELKKLGADVATVNAPEFRAPVFDARQSARIDQVMRRGLIAELNARYVAAEKFYNQAHQMDPADPAPLRYLGELYRHHIGDWARARTSFEAILAMRADPLSRAVALHGLGKMTIHDGEFKKGLGLMEQSVEVYPLALAYRNLAVYWNSEGDLARGNDYTQKALALDPKDPYNLVFAAVFMAASGHGDEALKIARANVKLLPASYNLAGIYAQNGQREKALAFLKRHFFQYERYQAVRAKEMMEARVDAVFDSLREDPAFVALTRDADGRLRMPMKPMSSQPVTNK
;
A
#
# COMPACT_ATOMS: atom_id res chain seq x y z
N MET A 1 5.16 9.68 1.58
CA MET A 1 6.01 8.67 2.27
C MET A 1 5.82 7.33 1.57
N SER A 2 6.46 7.17 0.42
CA SER A 2 6.72 5.88 -0.22
C SER A 2 7.76 5.16 0.65
N GLY A 3 7.35 4.28 1.55
CA GLY A 3 8.25 3.39 2.31
C GLY A 3 9.50 4.08 2.88
N GLY A 4 9.33 5.00 3.82
CA GLY A 4 10.46 5.58 4.56
C GLY A 4 11.00 4.60 5.60
N GLY A 5 11.65 3.53 5.15
CA GLY A 5 12.32 2.55 5.99
C GLY A 5 13.84 2.73 5.94
N GLY A 6 14.42 3.01 7.11
CA GLY A 6 15.69 2.42 7.56
C GLY A 6 16.96 2.70 6.76
N GLY A 7 17.88 3.44 7.39
CA GLY A 7 19.29 3.36 7.05
C GLY A 7 19.80 1.92 7.16
N GLY A 8 20.46 1.45 6.10
CA GLY A 8 21.10 0.13 6.08
C GLY A 8 21.28 -0.46 4.69
N GLY A 9 22.21 0.07 3.89
CA GLY A 9 22.96 -0.66 2.86
C GLY A 9 22.25 -1.30 1.66
N SER A 10 20.91 -1.34 1.57
CA SER A 10 20.19 -1.88 0.39
C SER A 10 19.80 -0.78 -0.60
N SER A 11 19.85 -1.12 -1.90
CA SER A 11 19.32 -0.25 -2.96
C SER A 11 17.82 0.05 -2.70
N PRO A 12 17.35 1.28 -2.95
CA PRO A 12 15.94 1.60 -2.75
C PRO A 12 15.05 0.75 -3.67
N GLU A 13 14.04 0.11 -3.08
CA GLU A 13 13.09 -0.79 -3.74
C GLU A 13 11.82 -0.05 -4.16
N VAL A 14 11.30 -0.37 -5.34
CA VAL A 14 10.12 0.30 -5.94
C VAL A 14 8.90 -0.61 -6.14
N TYR A 15 9.14 -1.91 -6.23
CA TYR A 15 8.11 -2.94 -6.37
C TYR A 15 8.06 -3.85 -5.16
N TYR A 16 7.32 -3.42 -4.13
CA TYR A 16 7.01 -4.29 -3.00
C TYR A 16 5.90 -5.26 -3.40
N VAL A 17 6.13 -6.55 -3.18
CA VAL A 17 5.11 -7.57 -3.38
C VAL A 17 4.08 -7.44 -2.26
N PRO A 18 2.77 -7.38 -2.56
CA PRO A 18 1.72 -7.09 -1.58
C PRO A 18 1.38 -8.31 -0.73
N TRP A 19 2.38 -8.89 -0.09
CA TRP A 19 2.25 -9.97 0.88
C TRP A 19 1.33 -9.56 2.03
N LYS A 20 0.24 -10.30 2.24
CA LYS A 20 -0.76 -10.06 3.29
C LYS A 20 -1.02 -11.35 4.07
N VAL A 21 -1.14 -11.26 5.39
CA VAL A 21 -1.70 -12.36 6.20
C VAL A 21 -3.21 -12.31 6.03
N ARG A 22 -3.81 -13.42 5.60
CA ARG A 22 -5.26 -13.49 5.37
C ARG A 22 -6.02 -13.43 6.70
N ALA A 23 -6.99 -12.51 6.79
CA ALA A 23 -7.91 -12.43 7.91
C ALA A 23 -9.14 -13.32 7.68
N PRO A 24 -9.80 -13.84 8.73
CA PRO A 24 -11.02 -14.64 8.59
C PRO A 24 -12.17 -13.94 7.83
N LYS A 25 -12.19 -12.60 7.86
CA LYS A 25 -13.18 -11.77 7.15
C LYS A 25 -12.82 -11.46 5.70
N ASP A 26 -11.62 -11.81 5.25
CA ASP A 26 -11.21 -11.54 3.87
C ASP A 26 -12.02 -12.42 2.91
N PRO A 27 -12.44 -11.89 1.74
CA PRO A 27 -13.16 -12.68 0.76
C PRO A 27 -12.30 -13.85 0.23
N PRO A 28 -12.93 -14.92 -0.29
CA PRO A 28 -12.21 -16.00 -0.97
C PRO A 28 -11.33 -15.49 -2.11
N ALA A 29 -10.24 -16.21 -2.40
CA ALA A 29 -9.35 -15.82 -3.48
C ALA A 29 -10.04 -16.09 -4.81
N MET A 30 -10.02 -15.11 -5.73
CA MET A 30 -10.71 -15.24 -7.02
C MET A 30 -9.88 -15.98 -8.08
N GLY A 31 -8.65 -16.39 -7.76
CA GLY A 31 -7.72 -17.05 -8.68
C GLY A 31 -6.67 -17.83 -7.89
N LEU A 32 -5.43 -17.89 -8.38
CA LEU A 32 -4.38 -18.61 -7.66
C LEU A 32 -4.02 -17.90 -6.35
N VAL A 33 -3.53 -18.67 -5.39
CA VAL A 33 -2.92 -18.16 -4.18
C VAL A 33 -1.46 -18.58 -4.17
N LEU A 34 -0.55 -17.60 -4.11
CA LEU A 34 0.85 -17.82 -3.83
C LEU A 34 1.06 -17.62 -2.34
N TYR A 35 1.26 -18.73 -1.63
CA TYR A 35 1.63 -18.73 -0.22
C TYR A 35 3.14 -18.63 -0.07
N TRP A 36 3.60 -17.80 0.86
CA TRP A 36 4.97 -17.82 1.36
C TRP A 36 4.95 -18.18 2.84
N PHE A 37 5.59 -19.31 3.16
CA PHE A 37 5.84 -19.76 4.53
C PHE A 37 7.28 -19.40 4.91
N PRO A 38 7.53 -18.25 5.55
CA PRO A 38 8.86 -17.88 6.02
C PRO A 38 9.27 -18.76 7.21
N VAL A 39 10.58 -18.92 7.42
CA VAL A 39 11.09 -19.64 8.60
C VAL A 39 11.15 -18.76 9.85
N SER A 40 11.25 -17.43 9.67
CA SER A 40 11.29 -16.47 10.77
C SER A 40 10.96 -15.05 10.29
N LYS A 41 10.70 -14.15 11.25
CA LYS A 41 10.58 -12.71 10.95
C LYS A 41 11.86 -12.13 10.35
N GLU A 42 13.03 -12.68 10.70
CA GLU A 42 14.30 -12.19 10.17
C GLU A 42 14.49 -12.60 8.70
N GLU A 43 14.11 -13.83 8.34
CA GLU A 43 14.09 -14.27 6.94
C GLU A 43 13.09 -13.42 6.14
N LEU A 44 11.88 -13.23 6.65
CA LEU A 44 10.86 -12.37 6.03
C LEU A 44 11.43 -10.98 5.69
N GLN A 45 12.22 -10.38 6.58
CA GLN A 45 12.79 -9.04 6.39
C GLN A 45 13.99 -9.03 5.42
N LYS A 46 14.77 -10.10 5.33
CA LYS A 46 15.96 -10.17 4.47
C LYS A 46 15.71 -10.83 3.11
N SER A 47 14.54 -11.43 2.92
CA SER A 47 14.22 -12.22 1.73
C SER A 47 14.07 -11.38 0.46
N SER A 48 14.56 -11.93 -0.65
CA SER A 48 14.34 -11.36 -1.99
C SER A 48 12.86 -11.34 -2.38
N LEU A 49 12.01 -12.18 -1.78
CA LEU A 49 10.59 -12.26 -2.10
C LEU A 49 9.82 -10.97 -1.75
N ARG A 50 10.39 -10.10 -0.90
CA ARG A 50 9.75 -8.82 -0.54
C ARG A 50 9.59 -7.88 -1.73
N ALA A 51 10.48 -7.96 -2.71
CA ALA A 51 10.53 -7.02 -3.81
C ALA A 51 10.68 -7.74 -5.16
N SER A 52 9.66 -7.59 -6.01
CA SER A 52 9.65 -8.13 -7.36
C SER A 52 8.57 -7.44 -8.19
N ARG A 53 8.98 -6.83 -9.30
CA ARG A 53 8.04 -6.29 -10.28
C ARG A 53 7.11 -7.37 -10.81
N THR A 54 7.66 -8.53 -11.18
CA THR A 54 6.92 -9.65 -11.74
C THR A 54 5.83 -10.14 -10.81
N LEU A 55 6.14 -10.40 -9.53
CA LEU A 55 5.14 -10.84 -8.55
C LEU A 55 4.15 -9.71 -8.22
N SER A 56 4.58 -8.45 -8.11
CA SER A 56 3.65 -7.32 -7.95
C SER A 56 2.66 -7.21 -9.13
N LEU A 57 3.11 -7.47 -10.36
CA LEU A 57 2.22 -7.50 -11.53
C LEU A 57 1.27 -8.70 -11.50
N TYR A 58 1.72 -9.88 -11.09
CA TYR A 58 0.81 -11.02 -10.92
C TYR A 58 -0.25 -10.78 -9.84
N ALA A 59 0.03 -9.96 -8.83
CA ALA A 59 -0.97 -9.52 -7.86
C ALA A 59 -2.10 -8.65 -8.49
N THR A 60 -1.89 -8.09 -9.69
CA THR A 60 -2.94 -7.41 -10.47
C THR A 60 -3.81 -8.39 -11.29
N GLN A 61 -3.34 -9.64 -11.47
CA GLN A 61 -3.93 -10.68 -12.34
C GLN A 61 -4.62 -11.80 -11.55
N CYS A 62 -5.15 -11.48 -10.36
CA CYS A 62 -5.83 -12.44 -9.48
C CYS A 62 -4.94 -13.58 -8.99
N ILE A 63 -3.67 -13.30 -8.73
CA ILE A 63 -2.81 -14.15 -7.92
C ILE A 63 -2.67 -13.48 -6.54
N SER A 64 -3.32 -14.04 -5.53
CA SER A 64 -3.23 -13.53 -4.16
C SER A 64 -1.84 -13.82 -3.59
N MET A 65 -1.24 -12.83 -2.94
CA MET A 65 0.07 -12.95 -2.30
C MET A 65 -0.13 -13.09 -0.78
N GLU A 66 -0.05 -14.31 -0.27
CA GLU A 66 -0.41 -14.61 1.13
C GLU A 66 0.82 -15.02 1.95
N LEU A 67 1.03 -14.33 3.08
CA LEU A 67 1.95 -14.82 4.11
C LEU A 67 1.24 -15.86 4.95
N ALA A 68 1.88 -17.00 5.10
CA ALA A 68 1.32 -18.16 5.77
C ALA A 68 2.27 -18.71 6.84
N ASP A 69 1.67 -19.41 7.80
CA ASP A 69 2.35 -20.07 8.90
C ASP A 69 1.58 -21.35 9.30
N GLY A 70 1.94 -21.95 10.43
CA GLY A 70 1.28 -23.16 10.93
C GLY A 70 -0.21 -22.99 11.29
N GLN A 71 -0.71 -21.75 11.43
CA GLN A 71 -2.11 -21.46 11.70
C GLN A 71 -2.93 -21.26 10.41
N THR A 72 -2.28 -21.23 9.25
CA THR A 72 -2.97 -21.10 7.97
C THR A 72 -3.86 -22.32 7.72
N PRO A 73 -5.12 -22.14 7.29
CA PRO A 73 -5.98 -23.27 6.92
C PRO A 73 -5.28 -24.18 5.90
N ASN A 74 -5.32 -25.50 6.15
CA ASN A 74 -4.65 -26.51 5.33
C ASN A 74 -3.11 -26.38 5.24
N ALA A 75 -2.45 -25.67 6.18
CA ALA A 75 -0.99 -25.50 6.19
C ALA A 75 -0.22 -26.83 6.04
N GLN A 76 -0.65 -27.89 6.72
CA GLN A 76 0.00 -29.20 6.61
C GLN A 76 -0.08 -29.79 5.19
N LYS A 77 -1.21 -29.62 4.49
CA LYS A 77 -1.38 -30.06 3.09
C LYS A 77 -0.55 -29.18 2.13
N LEU A 78 -0.52 -27.87 2.37
CA LEU A 78 0.24 -26.91 1.59
C LEU A 78 1.74 -27.15 1.71
N VAL A 79 2.26 -27.27 2.93
CA VAL A 79 3.70 -27.43 3.20
C VAL A 79 4.15 -28.88 2.99
N GLY A 80 3.40 -29.88 3.45
CA GLY A 80 3.83 -31.28 3.38
C GLY A 80 5.19 -31.50 4.05
N GLU A 81 6.12 -32.17 3.37
CA GLU A 81 7.48 -32.44 3.87
C GLU A 81 8.50 -31.33 3.55
N SER A 82 8.07 -30.25 2.90
CA SER A 82 8.93 -29.15 2.50
C SER A 82 9.61 -28.49 3.72
N LYS A 83 10.89 -28.15 3.58
CA LYS A 83 11.61 -27.38 4.60
C LYS A 83 11.28 -25.90 4.45
N LEU A 84 11.19 -25.16 5.54
CA LEU A 84 10.99 -23.71 5.49
C LEU A 84 12.32 -22.96 5.25
N PRO A 85 12.30 -21.83 4.52
CA PRO A 85 11.14 -21.22 3.86
C PRO A 85 10.68 -21.98 2.61
N VAL A 86 9.40 -21.90 2.26
CA VAL A 86 8.83 -22.50 1.04
C VAL A 86 7.79 -21.56 0.45
N ALA A 87 7.67 -21.52 -0.88
CA ALA A 87 6.53 -20.91 -1.56
C ALA A 87 5.66 -22.00 -2.20
N VAL A 88 4.35 -21.85 -2.09
CA VAL A 88 3.36 -22.82 -2.60
C VAL A 88 2.35 -22.06 -3.44
N LEU A 89 2.24 -22.42 -4.72
CA LEU A 89 1.17 -21.95 -5.58
C LEU A 89 0.02 -22.95 -5.48
N ALA A 90 -1.18 -22.45 -5.21
CA ALA A 90 -2.36 -23.27 -4.95
C ALA A 90 -3.61 -22.67 -5.59
N THR A 91 -4.62 -23.52 -5.77
CA THR A 91 -5.99 -23.09 -6.12
C THR A 91 -6.69 -22.42 -4.91
N PRO A 92 -7.80 -21.69 -5.12
CA PRO A 92 -8.51 -21.00 -4.03
C PRO A 92 -8.94 -21.88 -2.85
N ASP A 93 -9.19 -23.16 -3.09
CA ASP A 93 -9.57 -24.17 -2.09
C ASP A 93 -8.37 -24.69 -1.25
N GLY A 94 -7.16 -24.20 -1.54
CA GLY A 94 -5.93 -24.61 -0.86
C GLY A 94 -5.35 -25.93 -1.38
N THR A 95 -5.75 -26.38 -2.58
CA THR A 95 -5.09 -27.52 -3.23
C THR A 95 -3.77 -27.07 -3.86
N PRO A 96 -2.62 -27.67 -3.47
CA PRO A 96 -1.32 -27.30 -4.05
C PRO A 96 -1.27 -27.61 -5.55
N VAL A 97 -0.81 -26.64 -6.34
CA VAL A 97 -0.50 -26.79 -7.76
C VAL A 97 0.98 -27.11 -7.92
N THR A 98 1.84 -26.34 -7.26
CA THR A 98 3.30 -26.51 -7.32
C THR A 98 3.98 -25.83 -6.13
N LYS A 99 5.21 -26.23 -5.83
CA LYS A 99 6.00 -25.73 -4.70
C LYS A 99 7.39 -25.30 -5.16
N VAL A 100 7.95 -24.32 -4.45
CA VAL A 100 9.31 -23.85 -4.63
C VAL A 100 10.06 -24.09 -3.33
N GLU A 101 10.89 -25.12 -3.34
CA GLU A 101 11.73 -25.51 -2.21
C GLU A 101 12.88 -24.50 -2.02
N ASN A 102 13.24 -24.24 -0.76
CA ASN A 102 14.45 -23.49 -0.49
C ASN A 102 15.71 -24.28 -0.86
N LYS A 103 16.79 -23.54 -1.11
CA LYS A 103 18.15 -24.05 -1.20
C LYS A 103 18.93 -23.48 -0.03
N ASP A 104 19.43 -24.35 0.85
CA ASP A 104 20.20 -23.98 2.04
C ASP A 104 19.50 -22.94 2.93
N GLY A 105 18.20 -23.13 3.17
CA GLY A 105 17.38 -22.23 3.99
C GLY A 105 17.03 -20.90 3.31
N LYS A 106 17.31 -20.75 2.00
CA LYS A 106 17.03 -19.53 1.24
C LYS A 106 16.10 -19.80 0.07
N LEU A 107 15.06 -18.98 -0.04
CA LEU A 107 14.16 -18.95 -1.18
C LEU A 107 14.49 -17.74 -2.06
N LYS A 108 14.75 -17.99 -3.36
CA LYS A 108 15.09 -16.95 -4.33
C LYS A 108 13.86 -16.53 -5.11
N VAL A 109 13.64 -15.22 -5.23
CA VAL A 109 12.46 -14.68 -5.91
C VAL A 109 12.37 -15.11 -7.37
N GLU A 110 13.49 -15.24 -8.07
CA GLU A 110 13.53 -15.67 -9.48
C GLU A 110 13.01 -17.11 -9.66
N ALA A 111 13.21 -17.98 -8.67
CA ALA A 111 12.67 -19.34 -8.70
C ALA A 111 11.15 -19.34 -8.52
N VAL A 112 10.63 -18.44 -7.69
CA VAL A 112 9.19 -18.27 -7.46
C VAL A 112 8.53 -17.65 -8.68
N GLU A 113 9.11 -16.58 -9.24
CA GLU A 113 8.64 -15.94 -10.48
C GLU A 113 8.51 -16.95 -11.62
N LYS A 114 9.56 -17.75 -11.85
CA LYS A 114 9.56 -18.76 -12.93
C LYS A 114 8.43 -19.78 -12.79
N VAL A 115 8.14 -20.20 -11.56
CA VAL A 115 7.09 -21.19 -11.30
C VAL A 115 5.70 -20.59 -11.50
N VAL A 116 5.48 -19.35 -11.03
CA VAL A 116 4.22 -18.63 -11.27
C VAL A 116 4.01 -18.38 -12.77
N GLU A 117 5.05 -17.93 -13.47
CA GLU A 117 5.01 -17.69 -14.93
C GLU A 117 4.68 -18.97 -15.70
N ALA A 118 5.33 -20.09 -15.37
CA ALA A 118 5.09 -21.37 -16.02
C ALA A 118 3.64 -21.85 -15.84
N GLU A 119 3.07 -21.69 -14.63
CA GLU A 119 1.68 -22.06 -14.35
C GLU A 119 0.70 -21.15 -15.10
N VAL A 120 0.91 -19.83 -15.11
CA VAL A 120 0.07 -18.89 -15.85
C VAL A 120 0.08 -19.24 -17.34
N LYS A 121 1.24 -19.52 -17.92
CA LYS A 121 1.39 -19.92 -19.32
C LYS A 121 0.69 -21.25 -19.62
N THR A 122 0.80 -22.22 -18.72
CA THR A 122 0.16 -23.54 -18.85
C THR A 122 -1.36 -23.38 -18.87
N ARG A 123 -1.91 -22.60 -17.94
CA ARG A 123 -3.35 -22.28 -17.91
C ARG A 123 -3.79 -21.55 -19.17
N GLU A 124 -3.02 -20.57 -19.62
CA GLU A 124 -3.35 -19.81 -20.83
C GLU A 124 -3.44 -20.73 -22.05
N SER A 125 -2.48 -21.65 -22.19
CA SER A 125 -2.44 -22.63 -23.29
C SER A 125 -3.63 -23.58 -23.26
N ALA A 126 -4.00 -24.09 -22.08
CA ALA A 126 -5.19 -24.93 -21.93
C ALA A 126 -6.49 -24.18 -22.29
N LEU A 127 -6.57 -22.89 -21.98
CA LEU A 127 -7.71 -22.06 -22.38
C LEU A 127 -7.77 -21.83 -23.90
N ASP A 128 -6.63 -21.74 -24.57
CA ASP A 128 -6.57 -21.66 -26.04
C ASP A 128 -7.05 -22.97 -26.70
N GLU A 129 -6.69 -24.12 -26.13
CA GLU A 129 -7.21 -25.42 -26.55
C GLU A 129 -8.72 -25.52 -26.33
N HIS A 130 -9.22 -25.14 -25.15
CA HIS A 130 -10.66 -25.12 -24.86
C HIS A 130 -11.43 -24.21 -25.82
N LEU A 131 -10.92 -23.01 -26.14
CA LEU A 131 -11.55 -22.10 -27.10
C LEU A 131 -11.60 -22.72 -28.51
N LYS A 132 -10.52 -23.38 -28.92
CA LYS A 132 -10.44 -24.06 -30.22
C LYS A 132 -11.44 -25.22 -30.30
N GLU A 133 -11.42 -26.12 -29.31
CA GLU A 133 -12.33 -27.26 -29.25
C GLU A 133 -13.80 -26.85 -29.14
N ALA A 134 -14.09 -25.81 -28.35
CA ALA A 134 -15.44 -25.26 -28.23
C ALA A 134 -15.97 -24.76 -29.57
N LYS A 135 -15.11 -24.10 -30.36
CA LYS A 135 -15.45 -23.64 -31.70
C LYS A 135 -15.70 -24.80 -32.66
N GLU A 136 -14.85 -25.83 -32.65
CA GLU A 136 -15.01 -27.03 -33.47
C GLU A 136 -16.33 -27.75 -33.15
N LYS A 137 -16.63 -27.96 -31.86
CA LYS A 137 -17.90 -28.55 -31.41
C LYS A 137 -19.12 -27.70 -31.80
N ALA A 138 -19.02 -26.38 -31.67
CA ALA A 138 -20.09 -25.48 -32.09
C ALA A 138 -20.36 -25.60 -33.59
N THR A 139 -19.31 -25.69 -34.42
CA THR A 139 -19.47 -25.90 -35.88
C THR A 139 -19.99 -27.28 -36.24
N ALA A 140 -19.70 -28.30 -35.44
CA ALA A 140 -20.21 -29.66 -35.61
C ALA A 140 -21.67 -29.83 -35.11
N GLY A 141 -22.28 -28.80 -34.53
CA GLY A 141 -23.63 -28.86 -33.96
C GLY A 141 -23.70 -29.43 -32.53
N GLU A 142 -22.56 -29.77 -31.93
CA GLU A 142 -22.45 -30.26 -30.55
C GLU A 142 -22.55 -29.12 -29.52
N LYS A 143 -23.73 -28.49 -29.45
CA LYS A 143 -23.95 -27.25 -28.66
C LYS A 143 -23.60 -27.40 -27.18
N ASP A 144 -24.04 -28.46 -26.52
CA ASP A 144 -23.82 -28.64 -25.08
C ASP A 144 -22.34 -28.78 -24.72
N GLY A 145 -21.57 -29.48 -25.57
CA GLY A 145 -20.13 -29.62 -25.40
C GLY A 145 -19.39 -28.29 -25.59
N ALA A 146 -19.78 -27.51 -26.61
CA ALA A 146 -19.23 -26.19 -26.85
C ALA A 146 -19.53 -25.22 -25.69
N ILE A 147 -20.77 -25.22 -25.18
CA ILE A 147 -21.19 -24.39 -24.05
C ILE A 147 -20.35 -24.69 -22.81
N LYS A 148 -20.15 -25.97 -22.46
CA LYS A 148 -19.33 -26.37 -21.31
C LYS A 148 -17.89 -25.86 -21.41
N LEU A 149 -17.26 -26.00 -22.58
CA LEU A 149 -15.89 -25.52 -22.79
C LEU A 149 -15.80 -23.99 -22.69
N TYR A 150 -16.70 -23.25 -23.33
CA TYR A 150 -16.71 -21.79 -23.21
C TYR A 150 -17.01 -21.32 -21.77
N GLN A 151 -17.86 -22.03 -21.02
CA GLN A 151 -18.10 -21.74 -19.61
C GLN A 151 -16.82 -21.90 -18.78
N SER A 152 -16.04 -22.95 -19.02
CA SER A 152 -14.75 -23.13 -18.33
C SER A 152 -13.77 -21.98 -18.59
N VAL A 153 -13.77 -21.41 -19.80
CA VAL A 153 -12.95 -20.24 -20.16
C VAL A 153 -13.49 -18.98 -19.48
N LEU A 154 -14.81 -18.83 -19.43
CA LEU A 154 -15.48 -17.70 -18.77
C LEU A 154 -15.21 -17.66 -17.26
N GLU A 155 -15.12 -18.82 -16.61
CA GLU A 155 -14.78 -18.92 -15.18
C GLU A 155 -13.38 -18.34 -14.88
N GLN A 156 -12.46 -18.39 -15.85
CA GLN A 156 -11.11 -17.81 -15.72
C GLN A 156 -11.05 -16.30 -16.03
N LYS A 157 -12.19 -15.59 -16.08
CA LYS A 157 -12.28 -14.13 -16.35
C LYS A 157 -11.41 -13.25 -15.47
N CYS A 158 -11.07 -13.71 -14.27
CA CYS A 158 -10.21 -12.96 -13.37
C CYS A 158 -8.79 -12.85 -13.95
N MET A 159 -8.17 -13.97 -14.30
CA MET A 159 -6.80 -14.01 -14.81
C MET A 159 -6.72 -13.70 -16.31
N PHE A 160 -7.70 -14.15 -17.09
CA PHE A 160 -7.71 -14.03 -18.56
C PHE A 160 -8.97 -13.30 -19.08
N PRO A 161 -9.16 -12.01 -18.74
CA PRO A 161 -10.40 -11.28 -19.04
C PRO A 161 -10.69 -11.16 -20.55
N ARG A 162 -9.66 -11.10 -21.40
CA ARG A 162 -9.83 -11.06 -22.86
C ARG A 162 -10.41 -12.38 -23.40
N LYS A 163 -9.82 -13.51 -23.04
CA LYS A 163 -10.32 -14.84 -23.43
C LYS A 163 -11.73 -15.08 -22.90
N ALA A 164 -12.00 -14.70 -21.65
CA ALA A 164 -13.35 -14.79 -21.08
C ALA A 164 -14.37 -13.90 -21.79
N LYS A 165 -13.98 -12.69 -22.24
CA LYS A 165 -14.85 -11.82 -23.06
C LYS A 165 -15.19 -12.48 -24.39
N ASP A 166 -14.24 -13.14 -25.04
CA ASP A 166 -14.48 -13.83 -26.30
C ASP A 166 -15.35 -15.08 -26.11
N ALA A 167 -15.08 -15.89 -25.07
CA ALA A 167 -15.95 -17.00 -24.68
C ALA A 167 -17.39 -16.55 -24.37
N ALA A 168 -17.57 -15.43 -23.66
CA ALA A 168 -18.89 -14.88 -23.36
C ALA A 168 -19.67 -14.46 -24.62
N LYS A 169 -18.98 -13.93 -25.64
CA LYS A 169 -19.63 -13.61 -26.93
C LYS A 169 -20.12 -14.87 -27.63
N GLU A 170 -19.30 -15.92 -27.67
CA GLU A 170 -19.68 -17.18 -28.31
C GLU A 170 -20.80 -17.89 -27.55
N LEU A 171 -20.79 -17.87 -26.21
CA LEU A 171 -21.89 -18.37 -25.37
C LEU A 171 -23.23 -17.71 -25.71
N LYS A 172 -23.25 -16.38 -25.88
CA LYS A 172 -24.47 -15.66 -26.29
C LYS A 172 -24.98 -16.11 -27.66
N LYS A 173 -24.08 -16.37 -28.63
CA LYS A 173 -24.48 -16.89 -29.96
C LYS A 173 -25.07 -18.30 -29.88
N LEU A 174 -24.61 -19.10 -28.93
CA LEU A 174 -25.12 -20.45 -28.67
C LEU A 174 -26.43 -20.46 -27.85
N GLY A 175 -26.93 -19.29 -27.44
CA GLY A 175 -28.17 -19.16 -26.68
C GLY A 175 -28.03 -19.31 -25.17
N ALA A 176 -26.80 -19.33 -24.64
CA ALA A 176 -26.56 -19.34 -23.19
C ALA A 176 -26.77 -17.94 -22.60
N ASP A 177 -27.48 -17.86 -21.48
CA ASP A 177 -27.62 -16.61 -20.72
C ASP A 177 -26.34 -16.34 -19.93
N VAL A 178 -25.55 -15.39 -20.41
CA VAL A 178 -24.31 -14.96 -19.76
C VAL A 178 -24.28 -13.46 -19.59
N ALA A 179 -23.96 -13.02 -18.38
CA ALA A 179 -23.74 -11.62 -18.07
C ALA A 179 -22.67 -11.03 -19.00
N THR A 180 -22.86 -9.76 -19.40
CA THR A 180 -21.87 -9.06 -20.21
C THR A 180 -20.56 -8.95 -19.45
N VAL A 181 -19.50 -9.56 -19.98
CA VAL A 181 -18.14 -9.38 -19.47
C VAL A 181 -17.63 -8.03 -19.94
N ASN A 182 -17.87 -7.01 -19.11
CA ASN A 182 -17.22 -5.70 -19.25
C ASN A 182 -15.75 -5.85 -18.87
N ALA A 183 -14.91 -6.17 -19.85
CA ALA A 183 -13.48 -5.89 -19.77
C ALA A 183 -13.27 -4.48 -20.34
N PRO A 184 -13.19 -3.40 -19.51
CA PRO A 184 -12.62 -2.12 -19.98
C PRO A 184 -11.28 -2.43 -20.65
N GLU A 185 -10.87 -1.65 -21.66
CA GLU A 185 -9.69 -1.94 -22.51
C GLU A 185 -8.51 -2.48 -21.69
N PHE A 186 -8.47 -3.80 -21.54
CA PHE A 186 -7.57 -4.42 -20.60
C PHE A 186 -6.24 -4.47 -21.30
N ARG A 187 -5.29 -3.64 -20.85
CA ARG A 187 -3.89 -3.74 -21.26
C ARG A 187 -3.24 -4.73 -20.31
N ALA A 188 -2.68 -5.81 -20.87
CA ALA A 188 -1.89 -6.74 -20.08
C ALA A 188 -0.58 -6.04 -19.69
N PRO A 189 -0.09 -6.21 -18.45
CA PRO A 189 1.22 -5.74 -18.05
C PRO A 189 2.34 -6.31 -18.92
N VAL A 190 3.45 -5.59 -19.00
CA VAL A 190 4.64 -5.99 -19.74
C VAL A 190 5.49 -6.93 -18.88
N PHE A 191 5.51 -8.22 -19.25
CA PHE A 191 6.32 -9.26 -18.60
C PHE A 191 7.64 -9.57 -19.32
N ASP A 192 7.90 -9.01 -20.52
CA ASP A 192 9.19 -9.19 -21.20
C ASP A 192 10.36 -8.80 -20.27
N ALA A 193 11.31 -9.72 -20.08
CA ALA A 193 12.37 -9.55 -19.09
C ALA A 193 13.21 -8.29 -19.30
N ARG A 194 13.53 -7.94 -20.57
CA ARG A 194 14.36 -6.78 -20.88
C ARG A 194 13.59 -5.47 -20.65
N GLN A 195 12.34 -5.41 -21.09
CA GLN A 195 11.48 -4.26 -20.86
C GLN A 195 11.16 -4.08 -19.37
N SER A 196 10.84 -5.16 -18.66
CA SER A 196 10.57 -5.17 -17.22
C SER A 196 11.77 -4.65 -16.43
N ALA A 197 12.98 -5.14 -16.71
CA ALA A 197 14.21 -4.64 -16.07
C ALA A 197 14.46 -3.15 -16.37
N ARG A 198 14.15 -2.68 -17.58
CA ARG A 198 14.27 -1.26 -17.95
C ARG A 198 13.27 -0.40 -17.18
N ILE A 199 12.03 -0.87 -17.00
CA ILE A 199 11.00 -0.16 -16.23
C ILE A 199 11.42 -0.06 -14.75
N ASP A 200 11.85 -1.17 -14.16
CA ASP A 200 12.37 -1.20 -12.78
C ASP A 200 13.52 -0.21 -12.59
N GLN A 201 14.48 -0.19 -13.51
CA GLN A 201 15.59 0.77 -13.48
C GLN A 201 15.12 2.23 -13.55
N VAL A 202 14.15 2.54 -14.43
CA VAL A 202 13.58 3.90 -14.54
C VAL A 202 12.87 4.29 -13.24
N MET A 203 12.08 3.38 -12.67
CA MET A 203 11.40 3.59 -11.38
C MET A 203 12.39 3.85 -10.25
N ARG A 204 13.47 3.06 -10.14
CA ARG A 204 14.54 3.27 -9.15
C ARG A 204 15.23 4.62 -9.32
N ARG A 205 15.47 5.07 -10.56
CA ARG A 205 15.99 6.43 -10.83
C ARG A 205 15.03 7.52 -10.36
N GLY A 206 13.73 7.30 -10.53
CA GLY A 206 12.66 8.15 -9.98
C GLY A 206 12.76 8.25 -8.46
N LEU A 207 12.81 7.11 -7.76
CA LEU A 207 12.91 7.07 -6.31
C LEU A 207 14.20 7.69 -5.78
N ILE A 208 15.34 7.43 -6.41
CA ILE A 208 16.61 8.09 -6.06
C ILE A 208 16.51 9.61 -6.28
N ALA A 209 15.86 10.07 -7.35
CA ALA A 209 15.65 11.50 -7.57
C ALA A 209 14.75 12.10 -6.48
N GLU A 210 13.65 11.43 -6.11
CA GLU A 210 12.72 11.84 -5.06
C GLU A 210 13.42 11.92 -3.69
N LEU A 211 14.18 10.89 -3.29
CA LEU A 211 14.94 10.86 -2.04
C LEU A 211 16.01 11.96 -1.97
N ASN A 212 16.55 12.37 -3.12
CA ASN A 212 17.47 13.51 -3.24
C ASN A 212 16.74 14.84 -3.45
N ALA A 213 15.42 14.89 -3.24
CA ALA A 213 14.55 16.06 -3.40
C ALA A 213 14.59 16.71 -4.80
N ARG A 214 14.93 15.94 -5.84
CA ARG A 214 14.88 16.36 -7.26
C ARG A 214 13.53 15.97 -7.86
N TYR A 215 12.45 16.56 -7.37
CA TYR A 215 11.08 16.11 -7.66
C TYR A 215 10.67 16.23 -9.12
N VAL A 216 11.11 17.27 -9.84
CA VAL A 216 10.85 17.39 -11.30
C VAL A 216 11.49 16.23 -12.07
N ALA A 217 12.68 15.80 -11.67
CA ALA A 217 13.34 14.63 -12.28
C ALA A 217 12.63 13.32 -11.88
N ALA A 218 12.21 13.20 -10.62
CA ALA A 218 11.42 12.05 -10.15
C ALA A 218 10.12 11.90 -10.95
N GLU A 219 9.36 12.99 -11.09
CA GLU A 219 8.13 13.06 -11.88
C GLU A 219 8.37 12.61 -13.33
N LYS A 220 9.45 13.08 -13.97
CA LYS A 220 9.81 12.67 -15.32
C LYS A 220 10.05 11.17 -15.42
N PHE A 221 10.79 10.57 -14.47
CA PHE A 221 11.07 9.14 -14.48
C PHE A 221 9.81 8.31 -14.23
N TYR A 222 8.96 8.70 -13.28
CA TYR A 222 7.72 7.98 -13.02
C TYR A 222 6.74 8.08 -14.20
N ASN A 223 6.61 9.25 -14.84
CA ASN A 223 5.82 9.39 -16.06
C ASN A 223 6.39 8.53 -17.21
N GLN A 224 7.72 8.48 -17.35
CA GLN A 224 8.36 7.61 -18.34
C GLN A 224 8.04 6.13 -18.07
N ALA A 225 8.14 5.66 -16.82
CA ALA A 225 7.80 4.28 -16.46
C ALA A 225 6.31 3.98 -16.74
N HIS A 226 5.40 4.91 -16.42
CA HIS A 226 3.98 4.77 -16.72
C HIS A 226 3.71 4.66 -18.23
N GLN A 227 4.42 5.42 -19.06
CA GLN A 227 4.30 5.33 -20.52
C GLN A 227 4.83 4.00 -21.07
N MET A 228 5.86 3.42 -20.43
CA MET A 228 6.42 2.14 -20.83
C MET A 228 5.49 0.96 -20.51
N ASP A 229 4.73 1.05 -19.41
CA ASP A 229 3.69 0.08 -19.07
C ASP A 229 2.49 0.75 -18.37
N PRO A 230 1.46 1.17 -19.14
CA PRO A 230 0.26 1.78 -18.58
C PRO A 230 -0.60 0.85 -17.73
N ALA A 231 -0.36 -0.46 -17.76
CA ALA A 231 -1.07 -1.44 -16.94
C ALA A 231 -0.39 -1.66 -15.58
N ASP A 232 0.83 -1.14 -15.39
CA ASP A 232 1.54 -1.14 -14.12
C ASP A 232 1.01 -0.01 -13.21
N PRO A 233 0.43 -0.32 -12.04
CA PRO A 233 -0.09 0.70 -11.13
C PRO A 233 1.01 1.41 -10.31
N ALA A 234 2.23 0.84 -10.21
CA ALA A 234 3.26 1.38 -9.34
C ALA A 234 3.71 2.79 -9.76
N PRO A 235 4.01 3.09 -11.04
CA PRO A 235 4.32 4.46 -11.46
C PRO A 235 3.27 5.50 -11.04
N LEU A 236 1.98 5.20 -11.19
CA LEU A 236 0.89 6.08 -10.75
C LEU A 236 0.86 6.24 -9.23
N ARG A 237 1.14 5.18 -8.47
CA ARG A 237 1.26 5.26 -7.00
C ARG A 237 2.36 6.24 -6.57
N TYR A 238 3.53 6.17 -7.20
CA TYR A 238 4.63 7.09 -6.93
C TYR A 238 4.31 8.52 -7.39
N LEU A 239 3.69 8.70 -8.56
CA LEU A 239 3.25 10.03 -9.02
C LEU A 239 2.22 10.65 -8.08
N GLY A 240 1.20 9.90 -7.67
CA GLY A 240 0.17 10.37 -6.75
C GLY A 240 0.76 10.83 -5.42
N GLU A 241 1.64 10.02 -4.82
CA GLU A 241 2.36 10.40 -3.60
C GLU A 241 3.29 11.60 -3.81
N LEU A 242 4.04 11.66 -4.92
CA LEU A 242 4.92 12.78 -5.24
C LEU A 242 4.14 14.10 -5.35
N TYR A 243 3.01 14.08 -6.07
CA TYR A 243 2.13 15.23 -6.23
C TYR A 243 1.51 15.67 -4.91
N ARG A 244 0.96 14.73 -4.13
CA ARG A 244 0.27 15.02 -2.87
C ARG A 244 1.23 15.44 -1.75
N HIS A 245 2.39 14.78 -1.65
CA HIS A 245 3.27 14.87 -0.49
C HIS A 245 4.43 15.85 -0.69
N HIS A 246 4.91 16.05 -1.91
CA HIS A 246 6.10 16.88 -2.17
C HIS A 246 5.80 18.13 -2.98
N ILE A 247 5.06 18.00 -4.09
CA ILE A 247 4.83 19.11 -5.03
C ILE A 247 3.63 19.98 -4.59
N GLY A 248 2.62 19.37 -3.98
CA GLY A 248 1.35 20.03 -3.63
C GLY A 248 0.41 20.21 -4.81
N ASP A 249 0.52 19.37 -5.84
CA ASP A 249 -0.39 19.34 -6.98
C ASP A 249 -1.55 18.37 -6.73
N TRP A 250 -2.53 18.85 -5.95
CA TRP A 250 -3.65 18.03 -5.49
C TRP A 250 -4.53 17.54 -6.63
N ALA A 251 -4.64 18.30 -7.73
CA ALA A 251 -5.44 17.89 -8.88
C ALA A 251 -4.81 16.66 -9.56
N ARG A 252 -3.51 16.72 -9.87
CA ARG A 252 -2.80 15.57 -10.47
C ARG A 252 -2.67 14.39 -9.53
N ALA A 253 -2.54 14.64 -8.22
CA ALA A 253 -2.60 13.58 -7.21
C ALA A 253 -3.94 12.83 -7.27
N ARG A 254 -5.05 13.57 -7.29
CA ARG A 254 -6.42 13.00 -7.38
C ARG A 254 -6.58 12.17 -8.63
N THR A 255 -6.22 12.71 -9.79
CA THR A 255 -6.27 12.00 -11.08
C THR A 255 -5.45 10.70 -11.05
N SER A 256 -4.25 10.73 -10.46
CA SER A 256 -3.38 9.55 -10.37
C SER A 256 -4.00 8.45 -9.49
N PHE A 257 -4.54 8.82 -8.33
CA PHE A 257 -5.18 7.86 -7.42
C PHE A 257 -6.50 7.31 -7.97
N GLU A 258 -7.33 8.16 -8.59
CA GLU A 258 -8.57 7.71 -9.25
C GLU A 258 -8.28 6.74 -10.40
N ALA A 259 -7.22 6.98 -11.18
CA ALA A 259 -6.77 6.05 -12.22
C ALA A 259 -6.37 4.68 -11.65
N ILE A 260 -5.69 4.62 -10.50
CA ILE A 260 -5.36 3.36 -9.81
C ILE A 260 -6.63 2.61 -9.41
N LEU A 261 -7.64 3.32 -8.90
CA LEU A 261 -8.89 2.69 -8.47
C LEU A 261 -9.74 2.19 -9.65
N ALA A 262 -9.64 2.85 -10.81
CA ALA A 262 -10.32 2.49 -12.04
C ALA A 262 -9.64 1.36 -12.84
N MET A 263 -8.38 1.04 -12.54
CA MET A 263 -7.63 -0.04 -13.20
C MET A 263 -7.55 -1.31 -12.33
N ARG A 264 -7.00 -2.38 -12.92
CA ARG A 264 -6.63 -3.59 -12.18
C ARG A 264 -5.31 -3.34 -11.48
N ALA A 265 -5.39 -2.85 -10.25
CA ALA A 265 -4.24 -2.57 -9.40
C ALA A 265 -4.10 -3.61 -8.29
N ASP A 266 -2.86 -3.83 -7.87
CA ASP A 266 -2.54 -4.70 -6.73
C ASP A 266 -3.07 -4.10 -5.40
N PRO A 267 -3.27 -4.93 -4.36
CA PRO A 267 -3.82 -4.46 -3.09
C PRO A 267 -3.05 -3.30 -2.45
N LEU A 268 -1.72 -3.30 -2.53
CA LEU A 268 -0.88 -2.22 -1.99
C LEU A 268 -1.15 -0.91 -2.74
N SER A 269 -1.17 -0.93 -4.08
CA SER A 269 -1.46 0.27 -4.87
C SER A 269 -2.86 0.82 -4.64
N ARG A 270 -3.87 -0.06 -4.55
CA ARG A 270 -5.25 0.35 -4.21
C ARG A 270 -5.34 0.95 -2.82
N ALA A 271 -4.71 0.35 -1.82
CA ALA A 271 -4.71 0.87 -0.46
C ALA A 271 -4.03 2.25 -0.36
N VAL A 272 -2.92 2.48 -1.08
CA VAL A 272 -2.25 3.78 -1.12
C VAL A 272 -3.13 4.83 -1.81
N ALA A 273 -3.83 4.47 -2.90
CA ALA A 273 -4.75 5.39 -3.57
C ALA A 273 -5.92 5.80 -2.68
N LEU A 274 -6.54 4.84 -1.98
CA LEU A 274 -7.60 5.09 -1.00
C LEU A 274 -7.11 6.00 0.14
N HIS A 275 -5.93 5.72 0.69
CA HIS A 275 -5.32 6.56 1.73
C HIS A 275 -5.05 7.98 1.25
N GLY A 276 -4.46 8.13 0.06
CA GLY A 276 -4.15 9.42 -0.54
C GLY A 276 -5.40 10.28 -0.77
N LEU A 277 -6.44 9.68 -1.36
CA LEU A 277 -7.75 10.33 -1.53
C LEU A 277 -8.40 10.64 -0.18
N GLY A 278 -8.29 9.75 0.81
CA GLY A 278 -8.77 9.98 2.17
C GLY A 278 -8.15 11.21 2.82
N LYS A 279 -6.81 11.33 2.81
CA LYS A 279 -6.11 12.51 3.35
C LYS A 279 -6.53 13.79 2.62
N MET A 280 -6.64 13.75 1.29
CA MET A 280 -7.07 14.92 0.51
C MET A 280 -8.51 15.32 0.82
N THR A 281 -9.41 14.35 0.98
CA THR A 281 -10.82 14.58 1.32
C THR A 281 -10.97 15.18 2.73
N ILE A 282 -10.13 14.77 3.69
CA ILE A 282 -10.06 15.39 5.02
C ILE A 282 -9.62 16.86 4.91
N HIS A 283 -8.59 17.17 4.11
CA HIS A 283 -8.14 18.54 3.89
C HIS A 283 -9.17 19.44 3.19
N ASP A 284 -10.09 18.85 2.42
CA ASP A 284 -11.21 19.55 1.81
C ASP A 284 -12.39 19.74 2.79
N GLY A 285 -12.26 19.26 4.04
CA GLY A 285 -13.26 19.40 5.11
C GLY A 285 -14.29 18.28 5.17
N GLU A 286 -14.24 17.30 4.26
CA GLU A 286 -15.14 16.15 4.21
C GLU A 286 -14.65 15.00 5.13
N PHE A 287 -14.49 15.26 6.43
CA PHE A 287 -13.85 14.35 7.39
C PHE A 287 -14.40 12.92 7.41
N LYS A 288 -15.73 12.74 7.52
CA LYS A 288 -16.37 11.42 7.59
C LYS A 288 -16.09 10.57 6.36
N LYS A 289 -16.12 11.19 5.18
CA LYS A 289 -15.85 10.52 3.90
C LYS A 289 -14.37 10.15 3.78
N GLY A 290 -13.47 11.06 4.16
CA GLY A 290 -12.04 10.79 4.15
C GLY A 290 -11.63 9.70 5.15
N LEU A 291 -12.27 9.66 6.32
CA LEU A 291 -12.11 8.56 7.29
C LEU A 291 -12.51 7.21 6.67
N GLY A 292 -13.70 7.14 6.06
CA GLY A 292 -14.18 5.92 5.43
C GLY A 292 -13.23 5.42 4.32
N LEU A 293 -12.60 6.32 3.57
CA LEU A 293 -11.56 5.96 2.59
C LEU A 293 -10.29 5.40 3.25
N MET A 294 -9.86 5.95 4.39
CA MET A 294 -8.71 5.43 5.14
C MET A 294 -9.01 4.08 5.80
N GLU A 295 -10.22 3.85 6.29
CA GLU A 295 -10.66 2.55 6.82
C GLU A 295 -10.66 1.50 5.70
N GLN A 296 -11.24 1.83 4.53
CA GLN A 296 -11.18 0.96 3.35
C GLN A 296 -9.74 0.67 2.92
N SER A 297 -8.84 1.65 2.99
CA SER A 297 -7.42 1.46 2.67
C SER A 297 -6.79 0.32 3.47
N VAL A 298 -6.95 0.34 4.80
CA VAL A 298 -6.33 -0.67 5.69
C VAL A 298 -7.00 -2.03 5.64
N GLU A 299 -8.26 -2.10 5.20
CA GLU A 299 -8.93 -3.38 4.90
C GLU A 299 -8.38 -4.04 3.64
N VAL A 300 -8.12 -3.22 2.60
CA VAL A 300 -7.52 -3.70 1.35
C VAL A 300 -6.09 -4.18 1.59
N TYR A 301 -5.25 -3.35 2.21
CA TYR A 301 -3.87 -3.72 2.54
C TYR A 301 -3.36 -2.95 3.77
N PRO A 302 -2.76 -3.61 4.78
CA PRO A 302 -2.20 -2.94 5.94
C PRO A 302 -1.11 -1.94 5.56
N LEU A 303 -1.30 -0.67 5.93
CA LEU A 303 -0.34 0.40 5.70
C LEU A 303 -0.02 1.12 7.01
N ALA A 304 1.25 1.16 7.39
CA ALA A 304 1.67 1.87 8.59
C ALA A 304 1.25 3.35 8.53
N LEU A 305 1.39 4.01 7.37
CA LEU A 305 0.95 5.38 7.19
C LEU A 305 -0.57 5.58 7.37
N ALA A 306 -1.40 4.66 6.89
CA ALA A 306 -2.85 4.76 7.05
C ALA A 306 -3.27 4.49 8.51
N TYR A 307 -2.66 3.50 9.17
CA TYR A 307 -2.86 3.27 10.60
C TYR A 307 -2.45 4.47 11.45
N ARG A 308 -1.31 5.11 11.14
CA ARG A 308 -0.90 6.35 11.82
C ARG A 308 -1.94 7.46 11.66
N ASN A 309 -2.44 7.69 10.45
CA ASN A 309 -3.47 8.72 10.25
C ASN A 309 -4.80 8.36 10.94
N LEU A 310 -5.19 7.09 10.98
CA LEU A 310 -6.36 6.62 11.74
C LEU A 310 -6.15 6.84 13.24
N ALA A 311 -4.93 6.60 13.74
CA ALA A 311 -4.58 6.89 15.12
C ALA A 311 -4.70 8.38 15.44
N VAL A 312 -4.18 9.27 14.57
CA VAL A 312 -4.34 10.74 14.74
C VAL A 312 -5.81 11.11 14.82
N TYR A 313 -6.64 10.59 13.91
CA TYR A 313 -8.07 10.88 13.89
C TYR A 313 -8.76 10.46 15.19
N TRP A 314 -8.58 9.22 15.64
CA TRP A 314 -9.26 8.74 16.85
C TRP A 314 -8.75 9.44 18.12
N ASN A 315 -7.48 9.81 18.17
CA ASN A 315 -6.96 10.65 19.26
C ASN A 315 -7.59 12.05 19.25
N SER A 316 -7.79 12.68 18.09
CA SER A 316 -8.45 13.98 18.02
C SER A 316 -9.93 13.94 18.41
N GLU A 317 -10.59 12.80 18.22
CA GLU A 317 -11.96 12.56 18.69
C GLU A 317 -12.03 12.19 20.19
N GLY A 318 -10.89 12.10 20.88
CA GLY A 318 -10.80 11.71 22.29
C GLY A 318 -10.93 10.20 22.54
N ASP A 319 -11.06 9.38 21.49
CA ASP A 319 -11.06 7.93 21.61
C ASP A 319 -9.64 7.36 21.63
N LEU A 320 -9.01 7.51 22.79
CA LEU A 320 -7.63 7.10 23.01
C LEU A 320 -7.43 5.59 22.85
N ALA A 321 -8.47 4.78 23.12
CA ALA A 321 -8.40 3.33 22.99
C ALA A 321 -8.22 2.92 21.52
N ARG A 322 -9.06 3.44 20.62
CA ARG A 322 -8.92 3.21 19.17
C ARG A 322 -7.65 3.86 18.62
N GLY A 323 -7.31 5.06 19.09
CA GLY A 323 -6.06 5.73 18.73
C GLY A 323 -4.81 4.88 19.03
N ASN A 324 -4.76 4.27 20.22
CA ASN A 324 -3.67 3.39 20.62
C ASN A 324 -3.67 2.07 19.84
N ASP A 325 -4.83 1.45 19.60
CA ASP A 325 -4.93 0.22 18.78
C ASP A 325 -4.31 0.42 17.38
N TYR A 326 -4.66 1.51 16.70
CA TYR A 326 -4.05 1.82 15.40
C TYR A 326 -2.56 2.16 15.49
N THR A 327 -2.12 2.80 16.57
CA THR A 327 -0.69 3.04 16.82
C THR A 327 0.08 1.72 16.94
N GLN A 328 -0.47 0.75 17.68
CA GLN A 328 0.13 -0.58 17.83
C GLN A 328 0.14 -1.35 16.51
N LYS A 329 -0.92 -1.25 15.69
CA LYS A 329 -0.94 -1.83 14.34
C LYS A 329 0.14 -1.25 13.43
N ALA A 330 0.40 0.06 13.48
CA ALA A 330 1.48 0.67 12.72
C ALA A 330 2.86 0.15 13.18
N LEU A 331 3.09 0.07 14.49
CA LEU A 331 4.31 -0.48 15.08
C LEU A 331 4.51 -1.96 14.74
N ALA A 332 3.42 -2.76 14.71
CA ALA A 332 3.51 -4.18 14.42
C ALA A 332 4.01 -4.48 12.99
N LEU A 333 3.74 -3.58 12.03
CA LEU A 333 4.20 -3.73 10.64
C LEU A 333 5.72 -3.55 10.51
N ASP A 334 6.29 -2.58 11.24
CA ASP A 334 7.75 -2.43 11.37
C ASP A 334 8.09 -1.87 12.77
N PRO A 335 8.40 -2.76 13.74
CA PRO A 335 8.68 -2.37 15.11
C PRO A 335 9.99 -1.61 15.30
N LYS A 336 10.87 -1.63 14.28
CA LYS A 336 12.19 -0.99 14.33
C LYS A 336 12.26 0.25 13.45
N ASP A 337 11.20 0.57 12.70
CA ASP A 337 11.13 1.80 11.92
C ASP A 337 11.20 3.03 12.84
N PRO A 338 12.26 3.86 12.72
CA PRO A 338 12.41 5.06 13.52
C PRO A 338 11.21 6.00 13.45
N TYR A 339 10.55 6.08 12.29
CA TYR A 339 9.40 6.97 12.14
C TYR A 339 8.18 6.47 12.93
N ASN A 340 7.87 5.17 12.86
CA ASN A 340 6.83 4.54 13.68
C ASN A 340 7.09 4.74 15.19
N LEU A 341 8.34 4.59 15.63
CA LEU A 341 8.71 4.78 17.03
C LEU A 341 8.48 6.23 17.48
N VAL A 342 8.95 7.21 16.70
CA VAL A 342 8.72 8.63 17.01
C VAL A 342 7.25 8.99 16.95
N PHE A 343 6.49 8.44 16.00
CA PHE A 343 5.05 8.67 15.91
C PHE A 343 4.32 8.15 17.15
N ALA A 344 4.59 6.90 17.58
CA ALA A 344 3.99 6.35 18.78
C ALA A 344 4.35 7.17 20.04
N ALA A 345 5.59 7.68 20.11
CA ALA A 345 6.05 8.53 21.20
C ALA A 345 5.27 9.85 21.33
N VAL A 346 4.65 10.36 20.24
CA VAL A 346 3.77 11.54 20.32
C VAL A 346 2.58 11.28 21.24
N PHE A 347 1.95 10.11 21.14
CA PHE A 347 0.79 9.75 21.97
C PHE A 347 1.21 9.26 23.37
N MET A 348 2.40 8.67 23.51
CA MET A 348 2.98 8.39 24.83
C MET A 348 3.16 9.68 25.64
N ALA A 349 3.65 10.76 25.01
CA ALA A 349 3.76 12.07 25.65
C ALA A 349 2.39 12.59 26.11
N ALA A 350 1.35 12.47 25.28
CA ALA A 350 -0.02 12.84 25.62
C ALA A 350 -0.58 12.05 26.81
N SER A 351 -0.15 10.79 26.96
CA SER A 351 -0.69 9.83 27.92
C SER A 351 0.15 9.71 29.19
N GLY A 352 0.91 10.77 29.54
CA GLY A 352 1.69 10.85 30.79
C GLY A 352 3.06 10.16 30.78
N HIS A 353 3.49 9.59 29.65
CA HIS A 353 4.78 8.91 29.50
C HIS A 353 5.85 9.82 28.87
N GLY A 354 5.94 11.05 29.38
CA GLY A 354 6.75 12.13 28.80
C GLY A 354 8.25 11.83 28.72
N ASP A 355 8.84 11.27 29.78
CA ASP A 355 10.28 10.98 29.83
C ASP A 355 10.72 9.92 28.80
N GLU A 356 9.90 8.89 28.61
CA GLU A 356 10.12 7.85 27.61
C GLU A 356 9.98 8.42 26.20
N ALA A 357 8.94 9.21 25.94
CA ALA A 357 8.75 9.90 24.67
C ALA A 357 9.95 10.81 24.33
N LEU A 358 10.46 11.56 25.31
CA LEU A 358 11.64 12.40 25.16
C LEU A 358 12.92 11.59 24.90
N LYS A 359 13.05 10.39 25.47
CA LYS A 359 14.17 9.47 25.18
C LYS A 359 14.14 9.02 23.72
N ILE A 360 12.96 8.63 23.22
CA ILE A 360 12.76 8.26 21.80
C ILE A 360 13.04 9.47 20.90
N ALA A 361 12.55 10.66 21.25
CA ALA A 361 12.78 11.88 20.49
C ALA A 361 14.28 12.23 20.38
N ARG A 362 15.03 12.14 21.49
CA ARG A 362 16.49 12.38 21.50
C ARG A 362 17.25 11.39 20.62
N ALA A 363 16.89 10.10 20.66
CA ALA A 363 17.51 9.07 19.84
C ALA A 363 17.28 9.29 18.33
N ASN A 364 16.17 9.93 17.96
CA ASN A 364 15.74 10.11 16.58
C ASN A 364 15.81 11.55 16.09
N VAL A 365 16.53 12.42 16.80
CA VAL A 365 16.56 13.87 16.53
C VAL A 365 17.00 14.21 15.10
N LYS A 366 17.83 13.37 14.48
CA LYS A 366 18.34 13.56 13.11
C LYS A 366 17.35 13.13 12.01
N LEU A 367 16.23 12.49 12.37
CA LEU A 367 15.23 12.03 11.42
C LEU A 367 14.41 13.21 10.89
N LEU A 368 14.86 13.79 9.77
CA LEU A 368 14.24 14.97 9.18
C LEU A 368 12.73 14.80 8.89
N PRO A 369 12.25 13.67 8.35
CA PRO A 369 10.82 13.49 8.10
C PRO A 369 9.96 13.46 9.37
N ALA A 370 10.54 13.16 10.54
CA ALA A 370 9.82 13.11 11.81
C ALA A 370 9.81 14.45 12.57
N SER A 371 10.23 15.56 11.92
CA SER A 371 10.33 16.87 12.56
C SER A 371 9.03 17.36 13.20
N TYR A 372 7.90 17.17 12.52
CA TYR A 372 6.58 17.51 13.06
C TYR A 372 6.28 16.73 14.35
N ASN A 373 6.44 15.41 14.34
CA ASN A 373 6.20 14.55 15.50
C ASN A 373 7.17 14.86 16.66
N LEU A 374 8.45 15.11 16.36
CA LEU A 374 9.43 15.55 17.36
C LEU A 374 8.99 16.86 18.02
N ALA A 375 8.49 17.81 17.23
CA ALA A 375 7.95 19.05 17.78
C ALA A 375 6.75 18.79 18.70
N GLY A 376 5.82 17.91 18.31
CA GLY A 376 4.68 17.53 19.14
C GLY A 376 5.10 16.90 20.47
N ILE A 377 6.13 16.05 20.48
CA ILE A 377 6.68 15.49 21.73
C ILE A 377 7.25 16.60 22.62
N TYR A 378 8.03 17.52 22.07
CA TYR A 378 8.61 18.62 22.86
C TYR A 378 7.55 19.60 23.37
N ALA A 379 6.51 19.91 22.57
CA ALA A 379 5.43 20.81 22.96
C ALA A 379 4.64 20.27 24.14
N GLN A 380 4.27 18.98 24.09
CA GLN A 380 3.53 18.30 25.16
C GLN A 380 4.34 18.12 26.45
N ASN A 381 5.67 18.16 26.36
CA ASN A 381 6.59 18.11 27.50
C ASN A 381 7.06 19.51 27.95
N GLY A 382 6.38 20.59 27.55
CA GLY A 382 6.69 21.96 27.96
C GLY A 382 7.99 22.54 27.40
N GLN A 383 8.66 21.86 26.45
CA GLN A 383 9.91 22.31 25.83
C GLN A 383 9.64 23.20 24.62
N ARG A 384 9.00 24.35 24.89
CA ARG A 384 8.57 25.36 23.91
C ARG A 384 9.60 25.65 22.82
N GLU A 385 10.80 26.08 23.18
CA GLU A 385 11.85 26.48 22.23
C GLU A 385 12.21 25.35 21.24
N LYS A 386 12.31 24.12 21.75
CA LYS A 386 12.60 22.97 20.90
C LYS A 386 11.44 22.67 19.97
N ALA A 387 10.20 22.71 20.46
CA ALA A 387 9.03 22.48 19.63
C ALA A 387 8.97 23.47 18.45
N LEU A 388 9.15 24.76 18.71
CA LEU A 388 9.21 25.79 17.66
C LEU A 388 10.38 25.57 16.69
N ALA A 389 11.55 25.17 17.19
CA ALA A 389 12.70 24.85 16.33
C ALA A 389 12.44 23.65 15.41
N PHE A 390 11.79 22.58 15.90
CA PHE A 390 11.44 21.42 15.07
C PHE A 390 10.30 21.70 14.11
N LEU A 391 9.31 22.52 14.47
CA LEU A 391 8.31 23.02 13.51
C LEU A 391 8.96 23.85 12.41
N LYS A 392 9.89 24.75 12.76
CA LYS A 392 10.65 25.52 11.77
C LYS A 392 11.46 24.60 10.85
N ARG A 393 12.06 23.55 11.40
CA ARG A 393 12.75 22.51 10.62
C ARG A 393 11.79 21.78 9.67
N HIS A 394 10.61 21.38 10.16
CA HIS A 394 9.57 20.76 9.33
C HIS A 394 9.19 21.68 8.17
N PHE A 395 8.73 22.89 8.46
CA PHE A 395 8.18 23.78 7.44
C PHE A 395 9.21 24.34 6.47
N PHE A 396 10.46 24.59 6.89
CA PHE A 396 11.41 25.34 6.06
C PHE A 396 12.66 24.56 5.65
N GLN A 397 12.89 23.36 6.20
CA GLN A 397 14.00 22.49 5.76
C GLN A 397 13.50 21.20 5.13
N TYR A 398 12.48 20.57 5.71
CA TYR A 398 11.87 19.37 5.16
C TYR A 398 10.87 19.72 4.04
N GLU A 399 9.89 20.59 4.32
CA GLU A 399 8.89 21.02 3.35
C GLU A 399 9.45 22.05 2.37
N ARG A 400 9.43 21.70 1.09
CA ARG A 400 10.09 22.46 0.02
C ARG A 400 9.13 23.31 -0.80
N TYR A 401 7.88 22.87 -0.95
CA TYR A 401 6.87 23.57 -1.75
C TYR A 401 5.90 24.30 -0.85
N GLN A 402 5.65 25.57 -1.17
CA GLN A 402 4.72 26.40 -0.41
C GLN A 402 3.32 25.79 -0.34
N ALA A 403 2.86 25.14 -1.40
CA ALA A 403 1.55 24.50 -1.47
C ALA A 403 1.38 23.38 -0.43
N VAL A 404 2.42 22.59 -0.17
CA VAL A 404 2.41 21.55 0.88
C VAL A 404 2.56 22.19 2.26
N ARG A 405 3.55 23.09 2.39
CA ARG A 405 3.84 23.82 3.64
C ARG A 405 2.59 24.51 4.21
N ALA A 406 1.80 25.19 3.38
CA ALA A 406 0.60 25.89 3.81
C ALA A 406 -0.45 24.94 4.43
N LYS A 407 -0.56 23.70 3.94
CA LYS A 407 -1.45 22.68 4.53
C LYS A 407 -0.91 22.14 5.84
N GLU A 408 0.37 21.81 5.89
CA GLU A 408 1.02 21.29 7.09
C GLU A 408 1.04 22.34 8.23
N MET A 409 1.18 23.63 7.90
CA MET A 409 1.00 24.74 8.85
C MET A 409 -0.44 24.80 9.36
N MET A 410 -1.42 24.54 8.50
CA MET A 410 -2.82 24.52 8.90
C MET A 410 -3.14 23.31 9.77
N GLU A 411 -2.57 22.14 9.48
CA GLU A 411 -2.65 20.95 10.35
C GLU A 411 -2.07 21.27 11.73
N ALA A 412 -0.87 21.85 11.83
CA ALA A 412 -0.28 22.24 13.11
C ALA A 412 -1.17 23.21 13.90
N ARG A 413 -1.86 24.13 13.21
CA ARG A 413 -2.80 25.07 13.81
C ARG A 413 -4.07 24.43 14.33
N VAL A 414 -4.42 23.20 13.99
CA VAL A 414 -5.62 22.53 14.51
C VAL A 414 -5.29 21.31 15.36
N ASP A 415 -4.07 20.80 15.28
CA ASP A 415 -3.60 19.61 15.99
C ASP A 415 -3.47 19.85 17.50
N ALA A 416 -4.05 18.96 18.30
CA ALA A 416 -4.08 19.05 19.75
C ALA A 416 -2.69 18.93 20.39
N VAL A 417 -1.74 18.27 19.71
CA VAL A 417 -0.36 18.13 20.23
C VAL A 417 0.37 19.48 20.36
N PHE A 418 -0.15 20.53 19.73
CA PHE A 418 0.37 21.90 19.80
C PHE A 418 -0.54 22.87 20.56
N ASP A 419 -1.51 22.37 21.34
CA ASP A 419 -2.43 23.22 22.11
C ASP A 419 -1.69 24.23 23.00
N SER A 420 -0.56 23.82 23.61
CA SER A 420 0.27 24.70 24.44
C SER A 420 0.96 25.84 23.68
N LEU A 421 1.03 25.77 22.35
CA LEU A 421 1.67 26.76 21.49
C LEU A 421 0.68 27.59 20.68
N ARG A 422 -0.61 27.25 20.70
CA ARG A 422 -1.63 27.76 19.78
C ARG A 422 -1.73 29.28 19.75
N GLU A 423 -1.65 29.91 20.93
CA GLU A 423 -1.70 31.37 21.12
C GLU A 423 -0.30 32.01 21.21
N ASP A 424 0.76 31.21 21.06
CA ASP A 424 2.14 31.71 21.14
C ASP A 424 2.44 32.61 19.93
N PRO A 425 2.88 33.87 20.12
CA PRO A 425 3.15 34.79 19.01
C PRO A 425 4.16 34.24 18.00
N ALA A 426 5.16 33.48 18.45
CA ALA A 426 6.16 32.88 17.57
C ALA A 426 5.57 31.70 16.77
N PHE A 427 4.67 30.91 17.37
CA PHE A 427 3.95 29.85 16.64
C PHE A 427 2.99 30.44 15.60
N VAL A 428 2.23 31.48 15.97
CA VAL A 428 1.32 32.19 15.06
C VAL A 428 2.10 32.78 13.88
N ALA A 429 3.24 33.43 14.15
CA ALA A 429 4.12 33.95 13.12
C ALA A 429 4.73 32.85 12.24
N LEU A 430 5.15 31.72 12.85
CA LEU A 430 5.74 30.59 12.15
C LEU A 430 4.75 29.93 11.17
N THR A 431 3.46 29.94 11.50
CA THR A 431 2.38 29.31 10.72
C THR A 431 1.55 30.31 9.93
N ARG A 432 2.00 31.57 9.78
CA ARG A 432 1.23 32.67 9.18
C ARG A 432 0.68 32.39 7.77
N ASP A 433 1.37 31.54 7.00
CA ASP A 433 1.03 31.22 5.62
C ASP A 433 0.15 29.95 5.51
N ALA A 434 -0.50 29.53 6.60
CA ALA A 434 -1.46 28.42 6.61
C ALA A 434 -2.64 28.69 5.65
N ASP A 435 -3.16 27.64 5.01
CA ASP A 435 -4.19 27.78 3.97
C ASP A 435 -5.60 28.16 4.50
N GLY A 436 -5.81 28.12 5.82
CA GLY A 436 -7.05 28.54 6.48
C GLY A 436 -8.26 27.65 6.22
N ARG A 437 -8.09 26.46 5.61
CA ARG A 437 -9.23 25.61 5.19
C ARG A 437 -9.85 24.79 6.32
N LEU A 438 -9.09 24.49 7.36
CA LEU A 438 -9.58 23.74 8.52
C LEU A 438 -10.18 24.68 9.56
N ARG A 439 -11.18 24.21 10.30
CA ARG A 439 -11.78 25.01 11.37
C ARG A 439 -10.87 24.96 12.61
N MET A 440 -10.59 26.13 13.19
CA MET A 440 -9.88 26.20 14.47
C MET A 440 -10.71 25.53 15.58
N PRO A 441 -10.11 24.72 16.45
CA PRO A 441 -10.81 24.13 17.59
C PRO A 441 -11.29 25.21 18.54
N MET A 442 -12.54 25.08 19.02
CA MET A 442 -13.20 26.15 19.78
C MET A 442 -12.75 26.27 21.24
N LYS A 443 -12.04 25.28 21.80
CA LYS A 443 -11.36 25.27 23.12
C LYS A 443 -10.28 24.18 23.14
N PRO A 444 -9.19 24.30 23.94
CA PRO A 444 -8.24 23.19 24.14
C PRO A 444 -8.97 21.98 24.70
N MET A 445 -8.66 20.77 24.21
CA MET A 445 -9.20 19.54 24.81
C MET A 445 -8.70 19.45 26.24
N SER A 446 -9.56 19.74 27.21
CA SER A 446 -9.23 19.59 28.62
C SER A 446 -8.80 18.14 28.85
N SER A 447 -7.57 17.94 29.31
CA SER A 447 -7.16 16.67 29.91
C SER A 447 -8.15 16.33 31.02
N GLN A 448 -9.07 15.40 30.77
CA GLN A 448 -9.82 14.84 31.88
C GLN A 448 -8.80 14.14 32.78
N PRO A 449 -8.76 14.46 34.08
CA PRO A 449 -7.90 13.72 34.99
C PRO A 449 -8.34 12.26 34.94
N VAL A 450 -7.40 11.35 34.69
CA VAL A 450 -7.61 9.93 34.96
C VAL A 450 -7.86 9.83 36.47
N THR A 451 -9.12 9.80 36.86
CA THR A 451 -9.52 9.46 38.21
C THR A 451 -9.31 7.97 38.36
N ASN A 452 -8.19 7.59 39.00
CA ASN A 452 -8.03 6.25 39.54
C ASN A 452 -9.19 5.97 40.51
N LYS A 453 -10.06 5.03 40.16
CA LYS A 453 -10.89 4.28 41.09
C LYS A 453 -10.71 2.80 40.82
#